data_AF-A0A5B6X9P7-F1
#
_entry.id   AF-A0A5B6X9P7-F1
#
_cell.length_a   1.000
_cell.length_b   1.000
_cell.length_c   1.000
_cell.angle_alpha   90.00
_cell.angle_beta   90.00
_cell.angle_gamma   90.00
#
_symmetry.space_group_name_H-M   'P 1'
#
loop_
_entity.id
_entity.type
_entity.pdbx_description
1 polymer ?
#
loop_
_entity_poly.entity_id
_entity_poly.type
_entity_poly.pdbx_seq_one_letter_code
_entity_poly.pdbx_strand_id
1 'polypeptide(L)' 'MKGAPISRARFSINHLFFADDSILFGDASREGAEAVRDVIKEYELISGQRVNFDKSLIYFGANVNHEAK' A
#
# COMPACT_ATOMS: atom_id res chain seq x y z
N MET A 1 -3.35 9.40 0.50
CA MET A 1 -2.38 8.45 1.09
C MET A 1 -1.15 9.18 1.58
N LYS A 2 -0.78 9.04 2.85
CA LYS A 2 0.45 9.56 3.45
C LYS A 2 1.51 8.46 3.49
N GLY A 3 2.72 8.75 3.00
CA GLY A 3 3.82 7.77 2.98
C GLY A 3 4.42 7.48 4.35
N ALA A 4 5.13 6.35 4.45
CA ALA A 4 5.86 5.98 5.65
C ALA A 4 7.14 6.82 5.77
N PRO A 5 7.41 7.46 6.94
CA PRO A 5 8.62 8.24 7.14
C PRO A 5 9.85 7.32 7.26
N ILE A 6 10.91 7.65 6.54
CA ILE A 6 12.18 6.93 6.51
C ILE A 6 13.29 7.84 7.04
N SER A 7 14.08 7.28 7.95
CA SER A 7 15.23 7.94 8.57
C SER A 7 14.88 9.22 9.34
N ARG A 8 15.90 9.81 9.98
CA ARG A 8 15.82 11.10 10.66
C ARG A 8 15.66 12.27 9.68
N ALA A 9 15.93 12.05 8.39
CA ALA A 9 15.89 13.06 7.33
C ALA A 9 14.46 13.38 6.80
N ARG A 10 13.40 12.79 7.36
CA ARG A 10 11.99 13.02 6.97
C ARG A 10 11.71 12.84 5.46
N PHE A 11 12.29 11.82 4.83
CA PHE A 11 11.78 11.38 3.54
C PHE A 11 10.60 10.44 3.75
N SER A 12 9.59 10.46 2.88
CA SER A 12 8.44 9.54 2.97
C SER A 12 8.33 8.72 1.70
N ILE A 13 8.14 7.41 1.85
CA ILE A 13 7.91 6.50 0.72
C ILE A 13 6.50 5.95 0.74
N ASN A 14 5.97 5.68 -0.46
CA ASN A 14 4.70 5.01 -0.65
C ASN A 14 4.84 3.63 -1.29
N HIS A 15 6.02 3.30 -1.83
CA HIS A 15 6.22 2.03 -2.51
C HIS A 15 7.70 1.62 -2.52
N LEU A 16 7.91 0.30 -2.59
CA LEU A 16 9.16 -0.34 -2.97
C LEU A 16 8.83 -1.41 -4.01
N PHE A 17 9.47 -1.35 -5.17
CA PHE A 17 9.27 -2.31 -6.25
C PHE A 17 10.50 -3.20 -6.40
N PHE A 18 10.27 -4.49 -6.51
CA PHE A 18 11.26 -5.53 -6.80
C PHE A 18 10.93 -6.17 -8.16
N ALA A 19 11.71 -7.18 -8.57
CA ALA A 19 11.49 -7.87 -9.83
C ALA A 19 10.11 -8.54 -9.91
N ASP A 20 9.71 -9.19 -8.81
CA ASP A 20 8.49 -10.00 -8.76
C ASP A 20 7.45 -9.48 -7.75
N ASP A 21 7.88 -8.65 -6.79
CA ASP A 21 7.07 -8.21 -5.66
C ASP A 21 6.99 -6.69 -5.56
N SER A 22 5.87 -6.18 -5.06
CA SER A 22 5.66 -4.77 -4.76
C SER A 22 5.16 -4.60 -3.34
N ILE A 23 5.76 -3.67 -2.59
CA ILE A 23 5.34 -3.29 -1.24
C ILE A 23 4.81 -1.87 -1.28
N LEU A 24 3.59 -1.66 -0.80
CA LEU A 24 2.96 -0.35 -0.73
C LEU A 24 2.88 0.12 0.73
N PHE A 25 3.15 1.42 0.94
CA PHE A 25 3.12 2.09 2.23
C PHE A 25 2.08 3.21 2.21
N GLY A 26 1.25 3.23 3.24
CA GLY A 26 0.23 4.24 3.44
C GLY A 26 -0.12 4.39 4.91
N ASP A 27 -0.84 5.46 5.23
CA ASP A 27 -1.53 5.60 6.48
C ASP A 27 -2.69 4.61 6.58
N ALA A 28 -2.98 4.12 7.79
CA ALA A 28 -4.12 3.25 8.07
C ALA A 28 -5.41 4.08 8.16
N SER A 29 -5.77 4.72 7.04
CA SER A 29 -7.00 5.47 6.85
C SER A 29 -7.82 4.85 5.72
N ARG A 30 -9.13 5.11 5.75
CA ARG A 30 -10.02 4.67 4.68
C ARG A 30 -9.60 5.28 3.34
N GLU A 31 -9.25 6.55 3.34
CA GLU A 31 -8.79 7.29 2.17
C GLU A 31 -7.47 6.74 1.63
N GLY A 32 -6.57 6.29 2.51
CA GLY A 32 -5.33 5.60 2.15
C GLY A 32 -5.60 4.27 1.47
N ALA A 33 -6.47 3.44 2.05
CA ALA A 33 -6.85 2.14 1.48
C ALA A 33 -7.58 2.28 0.14
N GLU A 34 -8.50 3.25 0.02
CA GLU A 34 -9.20 3.54 -1.24
C GLU A 34 -8.21 3.96 -2.34
N ALA A 35 -7.20 4.78 -2.01
CA ALA A 35 -6.16 5.15 -2.96
C ALA A 35 -5.32 3.94 -3.42
N VAL A 36 -4.94 3.01 -2.52
CA VAL A 36 -4.24 1.77 -2.92
C VAL A 36 -5.12 0.92 -3.85
N ARG A 37 -6.40 0.75 -3.50
CA ARG A 37 -7.36 0.01 -4.32
C ARG A 37 -7.49 0.62 -5.72
N ASP A 38 -7.55 1.94 -5.82
CA ASP A 38 -7.75 2.63 -7.09
C ASP A 38 -6.51 2.51 -7.98
N VAL A 39 -5.29 2.56 -7.41
CA VAL A 39 -4.05 2.27 -8.12
C VAL A 39 -4.02 0.83 -8.65
N ILE A 40 -4.43 -0.16 -7.84
CA ILE A 40 -4.52 -1.55 -8.29
C ILE A 40 -5.49 -1.67 -9.46
N LYS A 41 -6.70 -1.09 -9.34
CA LYS A 41 -7.70 -1.13 -10.41
C LYS A 41 -7.20 -0.50 -11.71
N GLU A 42 -6.53 0.65 -11.63
CA GLU A 42 -5.95 1.31 -12.79
C GLU A 42 -4.87 0.45 -13.44
N TYR A 43 -3.98 -0.15 -12.64
CA TYR A 43 -2.99 -1.09 -13.12
C TYR A 43 -3.64 -2.30 -13.82
N GLU A 44 -4.67 -2.91 -13.23
CA GLU A 44 -5.36 -4.05 -13.83
C GLU A 44 -6.03 -3.68 -15.15
N LEU A 45 -6.64 -2.51 -15.22
CA LEU A 45 -7.30 -2.00 -16.42
C LEU A 45 -6.32 -1.77 -17.57
N ILE A 46 -5.17 -1.15 -17.28
CA ILE A 46 -4.19 -0.75 -18.30
C ILE A 46 -3.32 -1.94 -18.73
N SER A 47 -2.90 -2.79 -17.79
CA SER A 47 -2.02 -3.94 -18.08
C SER A 47 -2.78 -5.16 -18.59
N GLY A 48 -4.09 -5.28 -18.28
CA GLY A 48 -4.87 -6.49 -18.48
C GLY A 48 -4.51 -7.62 -17.49
N GLN A 49 -3.60 -7.37 -16.55
CA GLN A 49 -3.20 -8.30 -15.51
C GLN A 49 -4.10 -8.14 -14.28
N ARG A 50 -4.13 -9.13 -13.39
CA ARG A 50 -4.84 -9.05 -12.12
C ARG A 50 -3.89 -9.25 -10.94
N VAL A 51 -4.08 -8.48 -9.88
CA VAL A 51 -3.36 -8.70 -8.63
C VAL A 51 -3.90 -9.97 -7.97
N ASN A 52 -2.99 -10.87 -7.60
CA ASN A 52 -3.36 -12.07 -6.85
C ASN A 52 -3.44 -11.73 -5.36
N PHE A 53 -4.66 -11.53 -4.87
CA PHE A 53 -4.89 -11.22 -3.46
C PHE A 53 -4.57 -12.38 -2.51
N ASP A 54 -4.63 -13.64 -2.97
CA ASP A 54 -4.26 -14.81 -2.16
C ASP A 54 -2.75 -14.86 -1.87
N LYS A 55 -1.94 -14.23 -2.73
CA LYS A 55 -0.49 -14.06 -2.54
C LYS A 55 -0.11 -12.70 -1.96
N SER A 56 -1.08 -11.81 -1.77
CA SER A 56 -0.86 -10.48 -1.21
C SER A 56 -1.07 -10.48 0.30
N LEU A 57 -0.35 -9.64 1.02
CA LEU A 57 -0.45 -9.51 2.48
C LEU A 57 -0.62 -8.05 2.86
N ILE A 58 -1.44 -7.79 3.89
CA ILE A 58 -1.62 -6.46 4.48
C ILE A 58 -1.09 -6.51 5.92
N TYR A 59 -0.24 -5.53 6.24
CA TYR A 59 0.34 -5.38 7.58
C TYR A 59 -0.08 -4.05 8.17
N PHE A 60 -0.48 -4.07 9.45
CA PHE A 60 -0.82 -2.88 10.21
C PHE A 60 0.23 -2.63 11.29
N GLY A 61 0.60 -1.37 11.47
CA GLY A 61 1.47 -0.97 12.57
C GLY A 61 0.86 -1.29 13.94
N ALA A 62 1.71 -1.42 14.96
CA ALA A 62 1.29 -1.75 16.33
C ALA A 62 0.27 -0.76 16.93
N ASN A 63 0.28 0.49 16.46
CA ASN A 63 -0.57 1.58 16.96
C ASN A 63 -1.85 1.79 16.15
N VAL A 64 -2.21 0.88 15.24
CA VAL A 64 -3.48 0.95 14.51
C VAL A 64 -4.58 0.29 15.35
N ASN A 65 -5.69 1.01 15.58
CA ASN A 65 -6.86 0.50 16.30
C ASN A 65 -7.43 -0.75 15.58
N HIS A 66 -7.87 -1.75 16.33
CA HIS A 66 -8.44 -2.98 15.81
C HIS A 66 -9.69 -2.74 14.95
N GLU A 67 -10.46 -1.69 15.22
CA GLU A 67 -11.63 -1.31 14.40
C GLU A 67 -11.24 -0.79 13.01
N ALA A 68 -10.00 -0.33 12.85
CA ALA A 68 -9.47 0.21 11.60
C ALA A 68 -8.62 -0.82 10.81
N LYS A 69 -8.44 -2.04 11.35
CA LYS A 69 -7.79 -3.17 10.66
C LYS A 69 -8.83 -3.99 9.91
#